data_AF-A0A1X7DCR8-F1
#
_entry.id   AF-A0A1X7DCR8-F1
#
_cell.length_a   1.000
_cell.length_b   1.000
_cell.length_c   1.000
_cell.angle_alpha   90.00
_cell.angle_beta   90.00
_cell.angle_gamma   90.00
#
_symmetry.space_group_name_H-M   'P 1'
#
loop_
_entity.id
_entity.type
_entity.pdbx_description
1 polymer ?
#
loop_
_entity_poly.entity_id
_entity_poly.type
_entity_poly.pdbx_seq_one_letter_code
_entity_poly.pdbx_strand_id
1 'polypeptide(L)' 'MPESLLRDLQCRSAKARTTVYRLNDGGGLHFQVKPNGLKYWQFRYTKPDGREGLIQIELKHT' A
#
# COMPACT_ATOMS: atom_id res chain seq x y z
N MET A 1 -8.87 12.63 13.32
CA MET A 1 -7.50 12.16 13.64
C MET A 1 -6.66 12.34 12.39
N PRO A 2 -5.41 12.82 12.45
CA PRO A 2 -4.59 12.94 11.24
C PRO A 2 -4.33 11.55 10.70
N GLU A 3 -4.87 11.27 9.51
CA GLU A 3 -4.53 10.09 8.75
C GLU A 3 -3.05 10.20 8.36
N SER A 4 -2.33 9.08 8.38
CA SER A 4 -0.92 9.05 8.00
C SER A 4 -0.82 9.13 6.47
N LEU A 5 -1.15 10.28 5.89
CA LEU A 5 -1.14 10.51 4.45
C LEU A 5 0.29 10.45 3.90
N LEU A 6 0.53 9.60 2.92
CA LEU A 6 1.80 9.53 2.22
C LEU A 6 1.90 10.66 1.21
N ARG A 7 3.10 11.23 1.18
CA ARG A 7 3.50 12.12 0.10
C ARG A 7 4.10 11.28 -1.02
N ASP A 8 3.86 11.75 -2.23
CA ASP A 8 4.40 11.17 -3.47
C ASP A 8 5.94 10.95 -3.42
N LEU A 9 6.69 11.86 -2.79
CA LEU A 9 8.14 11.67 -2.56
C LEU A 9 8.44 10.42 -1.70
N GLN A 10 7.66 10.15 -0.66
CA GLN A 10 7.86 8.96 0.20
C GLN A 10 7.63 7.68 -0.60
N CYS A 11 6.61 7.66 -1.47
CA CYS A 11 6.32 6.51 -2.35
C CYS A 11 7.45 6.26 -3.35
N ARG A 12 7.97 7.32 -3.98
CA ARG A 12 9.10 7.21 -4.92
C ARG A 12 10.38 6.75 -4.23
N SER A 13 10.70 7.34 -3.08
CA SER A 13 11.92 7.05 -2.32
C SER A 13 11.91 5.70 -1.59
N ALA A 14 10.76 5.03 -1.48
CA ALA A 14 10.65 3.72 -0.85
C ALA A 14 11.46 2.66 -1.62
N LYS A 15 12.47 2.06 -0.97
CA LYS A 15 13.36 1.04 -1.54
C LYS A 15 12.98 -0.37 -1.09
N ALA A 16 13.24 -1.38 -1.91
CA ALA A 16 13.08 -2.77 -1.52
C ALA A 16 13.91 -3.09 -0.26
N ARG A 17 13.38 -3.96 0.60
CA ARG A 17 14.04 -4.48 1.80
C ARG A 17 14.10 -6.01 1.72
N THR A 18 14.78 -6.65 2.67
CA THR A 18 14.83 -8.11 2.78
C THR A 18 13.44 -8.73 3.03
N THR A 19 12.51 -7.97 3.60
CA THR A 19 11.13 -8.38 3.85
C THR A 19 10.13 -7.41 3.21
N VAL A 20 8.91 -7.90 3.00
CA VAL A 20 7.79 -7.06 2.56
C VAL A 20 7.47 -6.05 3.66
N TYR A 21 7.28 -4.79 3.30
CA TYR A 21 6.82 -3.77 4.24
C TYR A 21 5.74 -2.88 3.62
N ARG A 22 5.05 -2.14 4.48
CA ARG A 22 3.92 -1.28 4.12
C ARG A 22 4.16 0.13 4.66
N LEU A 23 3.79 1.12 3.88
CA LEU A 23 3.66 2.50 4.30
C LEU A 23 2.16 2.80 4.33
N ASN A 24 1.61 3.14 5.50
CA ASN A 24 0.18 3.46 5.61
C ASN A 24 -0.08 4.85 5.03
N ASP A 25 -1.19 4.97 4.30
CA ASP A 25 -1.70 6.23 3.73
C ASP A 25 -2.97 6.73 4.45
N GLY A 26 -3.67 5.85 5.18
CA GLY A 26 -4.93 6.16 5.85
C GLY A 26 -6.10 5.39 5.25
N GLY A 27 -7.26 5.38 5.92
CA GLY A 27 -8.48 4.74 5.42
C GLY A 27 -8.42 3.25 5.05
N GLY A 28 -7.35 2.52 5.41
CA GLY A 28 -7.10 1.14 4.95
C GLY A 28 -6.25 1.03 3.69
N LEU A 29 -5.79 2.15 3.13
CA LEU A 29 -4.84 2.22 2.01
C LEU A 29 -3.40 2.18 2.52
N HIS A 30 -2.57 1.35 1.88
CA HIS A 30 -1.14 1.33 2.11
C HIS A 30 -0.34 1.04 0.85
N PHE A 31 0.87 1.59 0.82
CA PHE A 31 1.86 1.33 -0.21
C PHE A 31 2.73 0.15 0.21
N GLN A 32 2.61 -0.97 -0.50
CA GLN A 32 3.36 -2.19 -0.25
C GLN A 32 4.60 -2.25 -1.13
N VAL A 33 5.75 -2.54 -0.53
CA VAL A 33 7.03 -2.72 -1.24
C VAL A 33 7.54 -4.14 -0.97
N LYS A 34 7.77 -4.89 -2.05
CA LYS A 34 8.27 -6.27 -1.98
C LYS A 34 9.80 -6.32 -2.13
N PRO A 35 10.47 -7.39 -1.65
CA PRO A 35 11.91 -7.57 -1.81
C PRO A 35 12.40 -7.59 -3.26
N ASN A 36 11.55 -8.02 -4.19
CA ASN A 36 11.85 -8.04 -5.62
C ASN A 36 11.71 -6.67 -6.31
N GLY A 37 11.53 -5.58 -5.55
CA GLY A 37 11.39 -4.23 -6.09
C GLY A 37 9.98 -3.87 -6.56
N LEU A 38 9.06 -4.83 -6.63
CA LEU A 38 7.68 -4.53 -7.00
C LEU A 38 6.98 -3.72 -5.92
N LYS A 39 6.26 -2.69 -6.36
CA LYS A 39 5.52 -1.76 -5.52
C LYS A 39 4.04 -1.80 -5.92
N TYR A 40 3.16 -1.82 -4.92
CA TYR A 40 1.72 -1.88 -5.13
C TYR A 40 1.01 -0.98 -4.16
N TRP A 41 -0.08 -0.37 -4.61
CA TRP A 41 -1.09 0.10 -3.69
C TRP A 41 -1.95 -1.07 -3.27
N GLN A 42 -2.26 -1.18 -1.99
CA GLN A 42 -3.13 -2.20 -1.47
C GLN A 42 -4.14 -1.56 -0.53
N PHE A 43 -5.42 -1.90 -0.72
CA PHE A 43 -6.52 -1.34 0.04
C PHE A 43 -7.24 -2.45 0.79
N ARG A 44 -7.31 -2.29 2.11
CA ARG A 44 -8.06 -3.14 3.02
C ARG A 44 -9.42 -2.51 3.29
N TYR A 45 -10.47 -3.30 3.15
CA TYR A 45 -11.85 -2.83 3.30
C TYR A 45 -12.72 -3.89 3.97
N THR A 46 -13.88 -3.47 4.48
CA THR A 46 -14.89 -4.38 5.03
C THR A 46 -15.95 -4.63 3.96
N LYS A 47 -16.22 -5.91 3.68
CA LYS A 47 -17.27 -6.33 2.75
C LYS A 47 -18.66 -6.16 3.40
N PRO A 48 -19.75 -6.20 2.61
CA PRO A 48 -21.12 -6.11 3.16
C PRO A 48 -21.46 -7.19 4.19
N ASP A 49 -20.79 -8.35 4.12
CA ASP A 49 -20.95 -9.45 5.05
C ASP A 49 -20.05 -9.36 6.30
N GLY A 50 -19.37 -8.23 6.50
CA GLY A 50 -18.49 -7.98 7.64
C GLY A 50 -17.09 -8.60 7.52
N ARG A 51 -16.80 -9.37 6.47
CA ARG A 51 -15.46 -9.95 6.28
C ARG A 51 -14.48 -8.92 5.74
N GLU A 52 -13.21 -9.10 6.08
CA GLU A 52 -12.14 -8.29 5.50
C GLU A 52 -11.92 -8.66 4.02
N GLY A 53 -11.73 -7.64 3.19
CA GLY A 53 -11.28 -7.73 1.82
C GLY A 53 -9.95 -6.99 1.62
N LEU A 54 -9.20 -7.44 0.62
CA LEU A 54 -7.92 -6.86 0.25
C LEU A 54 -7.82 -6.82 -1.26
N ILE A 55 -7.62 -5.62 -1.83
CA ILE A 55 -7.33 -5.45 -3.26
C ILE A 55 -5.91 -4.95 -3.45
N GLN A 56 -5.24 -5.44 -4.48
CA GLN A 56 -3.93 -4.94 -4.91
C GLN A 56 -4.13 -4.19 -6.23
N ILE A 57 -3.73 -2.93 -6.26
CA ILE A 57 -3.80 -2.07 -7.43
C ILE A 57 -2.41 -2.10 -8.07
N GLU A 58 -2.34 -2.70 -9.26
CA GLU A 58 -1.12 -2.74 -10.05
C GLU A 58 -0.89 -1.38 -10.72
N LEU A 59 0.23 -0.74 -10.40
CA LEU A 59 0.72 0.39 -11.17
C LEU A 59 1.30 -0.19 -12.47
N LYS A 60 0.51 -0.18 -13.54
CA LYS A 60 1.05 -0.49 -14.87
C LYS A 60 2.10 0.56 -15.20
N HIS A 61 3.35 0.12 -15.25
CA HIS A 61 4.46 0.95 -15.71
C HIS A 61 4.17 1.27 -17.18
N THR A 62 3.96 2.55 -17.48
CA THR A 62 3.87 3.07 -18.85
C THR A 62 5.21 3.66 -19.24
#